data_AF-A0A4S4C9X4-F1
#
_entry.id   AF-A0A4S4C9X4-F1
#
_cell.length_a   1.000
_cell.length_b   1.000
_cell.length_c   1.000
_cell.angle_alpha   90.00
_cell.angle_beta   90.00
_cell.angle_gamma   90.00
#
_symmetry.space_group_name_H-M   'P 1'
#
loop_
_entity.id
_entity.type
_entity.pdbx_description
1 polymer ?
#
loop_
_entity_poly.entity_id
_entity_poly.type
_entity_poly.pdbx_seq_one_letter_code
_entity_poly.pdbx_strand_id
1 'polypeptide(L)'
;MDFETFDHQVALADFPPGVRVTAHPQGAGWTLRAANADGTSGLDLLLTDGAADMYGEGPAFSAALARLRRAAVEGLPAVQPDGTLRSLVFVRD
;
A
#
# COMPACT_ATOMS: atom_id res chain seq x y z
N MET A 1 1.82 12.59 6.53
CA MET A 1 2.83 11.65 7.04
C MET A 1 4.17 12.05 6.48
N ASP A 2 5.21 12.10 7.32
CA ASP A 2 6.58 12.29 6.85
C ASP A 2 7.18 10.97 6.31
N PHE A 3 8.14 11.07 5.39
CA PHE A 3 8.80 9.90 4.78
C PHE A 3 9.50 9.00 5.81
N GLU A 4 10.08 9.53 6.87
CA GLU A 4 10.74 8.73 7.92
C GLU A 4 9.71 7.89 8.69
N THR A 5 8.55 8.47 9.00
CA THR A 5 7.44 7.75 9.64
C THR A 5 6.92 6.64 8.75
N PHE A 6 6.80 6.91 7.44
CA PHE A 6 6.37 5.92 6.47
C PHE A 6 7.36 4.75 6.36
N ASP A 7 8.65 5.04 6.20
CA ASP A 7 9.69 4.01 6.09
C ASP A 7 9.72 3.11 7.33
N HIS A 8 9.60 3.71 8.52
CA HIS A 8 9.47 2.96 9.76
C HIS A 8 8.24 2.04 9.77
N GLN A 9 7.08 2.52 9.33
CA GLN A 9 5.87 1.70 9.24
C GLN A 9 6.01 0.56 8.22
N VAL A 10 6.68 0.79 7.09
CA VAL A 10 6.97 -0.25 6.08
C VAL A 10 7.93 -1.29 6.66
N ALA A 11 8.94 -0.87 7.42
CA ALA A 11 9.87 -1.77 8.09
C ALA A 11 9.14 -2.63 9.15
N LEU A 12 8.27 -2.03 9.96
CA LEU A 12 7.45 -2.74 10.94
C LEU A 12 6.46 -3.71 10.31
N ALA A 13 5.98 -3.42 9.10
CA ALA A 13 5.04 -4.28 8.41
C ALA A 13 5.67 -5.63 8.05
N ASP A 14 6.99 -5.76 7.90
CA ASP A 14 7.68 -7.03 7.63
C ASP A 14 7.17 -7.68 6.32
N PHE A 15 7.32 -6.96 5.21
CA PHE A 15 6.93 -7.47 3.89
C PHE A 15 7.80 -8.66 3.46
N PRO A 16 7.25 -9.61 2.68
CA PRO A 16 8.02 -10.73 2.18
C PRO A 16 9.19 -10.25 1.30
N PRO A 17 10.30 -11.03 1.26
CA PRO A 17 11.49 -10.66 0.53
C PRO A 17 11.17 -10.47 -0.96
N GLY A 18 11.75 -9.42 -1.55
CA GLY A 18 11.52 -9.07 -2.95
C GLY A 18 10.27 -8.24 -3.19
N VAL A 19 9.52 -7.84 -2.15
CA VAL A 19 8.43 -6.85 -2.28
C VAL A 19 8.92 -5.47 -1.86
N ARG A 20 8.67 -4.48 -2.71
CA ARG A 20 8.94 -3.08 -2.48
C ARG A 20 7.64 -2.33 -2.31
N VAL A 21 7.56 -1.49 -1.28
CA VAL A 21 6.41 -0.65 -1.02
C VAL A 21 6.77 0.81 -1.21
N THR A 22 5.95 1.54 -1.94
CA THR A 22 6.09 2.98 -2.16
C THR A 22 4.78 3.69 -1.85
N ALA A 23 4.86 4.91 -1.32
CA ALA A 23 3.71 5.77 -1.12
C ALA A 23 3.74 6.93 -2.12
N HIS A 24 2.61 7.19 -2.75
CA HIS A 24 2.43 8.29 -3.69
C HIS A 24 1.24 9.13 -3.25
N PRO A 25 1.38 10.46 -3.07
CA PRO A 25 0.21 11.30 -2.80
C PRO A 25 -0.74 11.27 -4.00
N GLN A 26 -2.03 11.05 -3.76
CA GLN A 26 -3.07 11.02 -4.80
C GLN A 26 -4.27 11.86 -4.37
N GLY A 27 -4.37 13.08 -4.91
CA GLY A 27 -5.44 14.02 -4.58
C GLY A 27 -5.40 14.37 -3.09
N ALA A 28 -6.51 14.11 -2.39
CA ALA A 28 -6.61 14.29 -0.94
C ALA A 28 -6.08 13.09 -0.13
N GLY A 29 -5.72 11.97 -0.76
CA GLY A 29 -5.28 10.76 -0.08
C GLY A 29 -3.88 10.31 -0.48
N TRP A 30 -3.58 9.05 -0.20
CA TRP A 30 -2.32 8.39 -0.50
C TRP A 30 -2.56 7.06 -1.21
N THR A 31 -1.75 6.77 -2.21
CA THR A 31 -1.72 5.47 -2.87
C THR A 31 -0.46 4.74 -2.45
N LEU A 32 -0.67 3.65 -1.71
CA LEU A 32 0.37 2.73 -1.30
C LEU A 32 0.48 1.63 -2.35
N ARG A 33 1.64 1.51 -2.97
CA ARG A 33 1.93 0.52 -4.00
C ARG A 33 2.85 -0.54 -3.43
N ALA A 34 2.43 -1.80 -3.45
CA ALA A 34 3.29 -2.95 -3.20
C ALA A 34 3.57 -3.65 -4.54
N ALA A 35 4.84 -3.75 -4.93
CA ALA A 35 5.24 -4.44 -6.16
C ALA A 35 6.42 -5.37 -5.88
N ASN A 36 6.54 -6.45 -6.65
CA ASN A 36 7.77 -7.24 -6.60
C ASN A 36 8.96 -6.47 -7.19
N ALA A 37 10.17 -6.92 -6.89
CA ALA A 37 11.41 -6.30 -7.35
C ALA A 37 11.49 -6.20 -8.89
N ASP A 38 10.92 -7.17 -9.59
CA ASP A 38 10.87 -7.23 -11.05
C ASP A 38 9.75 -6.38 -11.67
N GLY A 39 8.85 -5.81 -10.86
CA GLY A 39 7.71 -5.00 -11.31
C GLY A 39 6.66 -5.75 -12.14
N THR A 40 6.70 -7.09 -12.17
CA THR A 40 5.77 -7.95 -12.92
C THR A 40 4.48 -8.24 -12.17
N SER A 41 4.47 -8.04 -10.85
CA SER A 41 3.30 -8.21 -10.00
C SER A 41 3.21 -7.08 -8.99
N GLY A 42 2.02 -6.54 -8.78
CA GLY A 42 1.83 -5.43 -7.87
C GLY A 42 0.38 -5.09 -7.60
N LEU A 43 0.19 -4.37 -6.50
CA LEU A 43 -1.09 -3.97 -5.96
C LEU A 43 -1.00 -2.54 -5.45
N ASP A 44 -1.91 -1.72 -5.93
CA ASP A 44 -2.13 -0.38 -5.41
C ASP A 44 -3.24 -0.43 -4.35
N LEU A 45 -3.06 0.31 -3.27
CA LEU A 45 -4.05 0.52 -2.24
C LEU A 45 -4.25 2.02 -2.05
N LEU A 46 -5.45 2.50 -2.38
CA LEU A 46 -5.82 3.89 -2.15
C LEU A 46 -6.30 4.05 -0.71
N LEU A 47 -5.52 4.79 0.08
CA LEU A 47 -5.85 5.27 1.40
C LEU A 47 -6.47 6.67 1.27
N THR A 48 -7.76 6.76 1.54
CA THR A 48 -8.48 8.04 1.46
C THR A 48 -8.25 8.88 2.72
N ASP A 49 -8.33 10.21 2.58
CA ASP A 49 -8.25 11.14 3.70
C ASP A 49 -9.26 10.80 4.80
N GLY A 50 -10.49 10.42 4.42
CA GLY A 50 -11.51 10.00 5.37
C GLY A 50 -11.11 8.79 6.23
N ALA A 51 -10.25 7.90 5.71
CA ALA A 51 -9.70 6.81 6.52
C ALA A 51 -8.61 7.31 7.50
N ALA A 52 -7.79 8.27 7.07
CA ALA A 52 -6.79 8.90 7.94
C ALA A 52 -7.43 9.77 9.03
N ASP A 53 -8.51 10.50 8.73
CA ASP A 53 -9.26 11.33 9.67
C ASP A 53 -9.95 10.47 10.75
N MET A 54 -10.48 9.30 10.38
CA MET A 54 -11.20 8.43 11.30
C MET A 54 -10.29 7.60 12.22
N TYR A 55 -9.21 7.03 11.67
CA TYR A 55 -8.32 6.13 12.42
C TYR A 55 -7.08 6.84 12.97
N GLY A 56 -6.86 8.10 12.58
CA GLY A 56 -5.56 8.76 12.70
C GLY A 56 -4.62 8.32 11.58
N GLU A 57 -3.73 9.23 11.18
CA GLU A 57 -2.83 9.01 10.05
C GLU A 57 -1.94 7.76 10.23
N GLY A 58 -1.31 7.60 11.39
CA GLY A 58 -0.48 6.42 11.69
C GLY A 58 -1.23 5.08 11.61
N PRO A 59 -2.32 4.90 12.37
CA PRO A 59 -3.10 3.65 12.35
C PRO A 59 -3.72 3.33 10.98
N ALA A 60 -4.17 4.35 10.24
CA ALA A 60 -4.72 4.16 8.90
C ALA A 60 -3.67 3.60 7.93
N PHE A 61 -2.45 4.14 7.95
CA PHE A 61 -1.33 3.63 7.18
C PHE A 61 -0.93 2.21 7.62
N SER A 62 -0.87 1.95 8.93
CA SER A 62 -0.54 0.62 9.46
C SER A 62 -1.53 -0.44 8.97
N ALA A 63 -2.84 -0.15 9.02
CA ALA A 63 -3.88 -1.03 8.52
C ALA A 63 -3.77 -1.26 7.00
N ALA A 64 -3.48 -0.21 6.25
CA ALA A 64 -3.28 -0.29 4.80
C ALA A 64 -2.05 -1.15 4.44
N LEU A 65 -0.92 -0.95 5.12
CA LEU A 65 0.29 -1.75 4.95
C LEU A 65 0.07 -3.22 5.32
N ALA A 66 -0.64 -3.51 6.42
CA ALA A 66 -0.99 -4.87 6.80
C ALA A 66 -1.81 -5.59 5.72
N ARG A 67 -2.69 -4.86 5.02
CA ARG A 67 -3.50 -5.40 3.93
C ARG A 67 -2.68 -5.65 2.66
N LEU A 68 -1.79 -4.73 2.31
CA LEU A 68 -0.82 -4.93 1.23
C LEU A 68 0.09 -6.11 1.51
N ARG A 69 0.58 -6.26 2.74
CA ARG A 69 1.40 -7.39 3.15
C ARG A 69 0.65 -8.70 3.00
N ARG A 70 -0.60 -8.75 3.46
CA ARG A 70 -1.41 -9.95 3.33
C ARG A 70 -1.54 -10.37 1.86
N ALA A 71 -1.82 -9.42 0.97
CA ALA A 71 -1.85 -9.68 -0.46
C ALA A 71 -0.48 -10.13 -1.01
N ALA A 72 0.61 -9.55 -0.49
CA ALA A 72 1.97 -9.94 -0.87
C ALA A 72 2.31 -11.38 -0.45
N VAL A 73 1.85 -11.81 0.73
CA VAL A 73 2.01 -13.18 1.23
C VAL A 73 1.13 -14.18 0.45
N GLU A 74 -0.10 -13.78 0.11
CA GLU A 74 -1.03 -14.59 -0.69
C GLU A 74 -0.63 -14.67 -2.18
N GLY A 75 0.20 -13.73 -2.64
CA GLY A 75 0.66 -13.61 -4.01
C GLY A 75 0.12 -12.33 -4.65
N LEU A 76 1.01 -11.39 -4.98
CA LEU A 76 0.62 -10.16 -5.65
C LEU A 76 0.02 -10.48 -7.04
N PRO A 77 -1.06 -9.81 -7.44
CA PRO A 77 -1.62 -9.99 -8.76
C PRO A 77 -0.61 -9.51 -9.82
N ALA A 78 -0.55 -10.23 -10.94
CA ALA A 78 0.24 -9.81 -12.08
C ALA A 78 -0.24 -8.44 -12.58
N VAL A 79 0.70 -7.63 -13.08
CA VAL A 79 0.37 -6.36 -13.74
C VAL A 79 -0.57 -6.64 -14.91
N GLN A 80 -1.59 -5.79 -15.06
CA GLN A 80 -2.54 -5.93 -16.17
C GLN A 80 -1.84 -5.71 -17.51
N PRO A 81 -2.36 -6.27 -18.62
CA PRO A 81 -1.77 -6.10 -19.95
C PRO A 81 -1.68 -4.63 -20.40
N ASP A 82 -2.46 -3.75 -19.78
CA ASP A 82 -2.43 -2.29 -19.99
C ASP A 82 -1.30 -1.57 -19.21
N GLY A 83 -0.47 -2.33 -18.46
CA GLY A 83 0.57 -1.78 -17.60
C GLY A 83 0.07 -1.25 -16.26
N THR A 84 -1.22 -1.38 -15.98
CA THR A 84 -1.86 -0.91 -14.74
C THR A 84 -1.83 -1.99 -13.64
N LEU A 85 -1.52 -1.59 -12.41
CA LEU A 85 -1.65 -2.47 -11.25
C LEU A 85 -3.12 -2.60 -10.85
N ARG A 86 -3.48 -3.71 -10.21
CA ARG A 86 -4.79 -3.79 -9.56
C ARG A 86 -4.82 -2.76 -8.42
N SER A 87 -5.89 -1.98 -8.35
CA SER A 87 -6.09 -1.02 -7.25
C SER A 87 -7.20 -1.51 -6.33
N LEU A 88 -6.89 -1.69 -5.05
CA LEU A 88 -7.86 -1.87 -3.99
C LEU A 88 -8.13 -0.49 -3.37
N VAL A 89 -9.39 -0.12 -3.29
CA VAL A 89 -9.78 1.11 -2.58
C VAL A 89 -10.05 0.73 -1.14
N PHE A 90 -9.27 1.30 -0.20
CA PHE A 90 -9.56 1.17 1.22
C PHE A 90 -10.58 2.24 1.61
N VAL A 91 -11.82 1.99 1.19
CA VAL A 91 -13.01 2.69 1.68
C VAL A 91 -13.65 1.77 2.71
N ARG A 92 -13.94 2.36 3.88
CA ARG A 92 -14.91 1.94 4.89
C ARG A 92 -15.64 0.63 4.57
N ASP A 93 -15.46 -0.38 5.43
CA ASP A 93 -16.58 -1.26 5.78
C ASP A 93 -17.42 -0.55 6.86
#